data_AF-A0A7C5KYK6-F1
#
_entry.id   AF-A0A7C5KYK6-F1
#
_cell.length_a   1.000
_cell.length_b   1.000
_cell.length_c   1.000
_cell.angle_alpha   90.00
_cell.angle_beta   90.00
_cell.angle_gamma   90.00
#
_symmetry.space_group_name_H-M   'P 1'
#
loop_
_entity.id
_entity.type
_entity.pdbx_description
1 polymer ?
#
loop_
_entity_poly.entity_id
_entity_poly.type
_entity_poly.pdbx_seq_one_letter_code
_entity_poly.pdbx_strand_id
1 'polypeptide(L)'
;KGDASKANGTFKLLAPQDGTVIFDQFIVGELIEPGTKLFIISDETVLWVEARLTPAQAALVATGSPVDILAGNKHFSGKVVQVHHALDESTRTLAVRIEMANPDDQLHPGVFVQAQISSTSTEQALAVPVNAILRSPDGDWAVFIEHEAGEFEPQEVELLRTVGDLAVIEGIDPGVRVVTKGAFFVQSELAKAGFKVHNH
;
A
#
# COMPACT_ATOMS: atom_id res chain seq x y z
N LYS A 1 -9.84 -42.27 -27.00
CA LYS A 1 -8.69 -43.15 -27.28
C LYS A 1 -8.47 -43.18 -28.78
N GLY A 2 -7.31 -42.74 -29.27
CA GLY A 2 -7.02 -42.60 -30.71
C GLY A 2 -6.49 -43.89 -31.34
N ASP A 3 -6.91 -44.17 -32.56
CA ASP A 3 -6.50 -45.29 -33.40
C ASP A 3 -5.12 -45.03 -34.03
N ALA A 4 -4.14 -45.89 -33.72
CA ALA A 4 -2.73 -45.73 -34.11
C ALA A 4 -2.49 -45.88 -35.62
N SER A 5 -3.43 -46.48 -36.37
CA SER A 5 -3.33 -46.65 -37.83
C SER A 5 -3.47 -45.34 -38.62
N LYS A 6 -3.80 -44.23 -37.94
CA LYS A 6 -3.97 -42.88 -38.53
C LYS A 6 -2.82 -41.90 -38.23
N ALA A 7 -1.75 -42.35 -37.57
CA ALA A 7 -0.62 -41.50 -37.20
C ALA A 7 0.24 -41.15 -38.43
N ASN A 8 0.26 -39.88 -38.82
CA ASN A 8 0.99 -39.35 -39.99
C ASN A 8 2.33 -38.67 -39.61
N GLY A 9 2.84 -38.93 -38.39
CA GLY A 9 4.05 -38.28 -37.89
C GLY A 9 3.89 -36.80 -37.52
N THR A 10 2.65 -36.27 -37.51
CA THR A 10 2.36 -34.89 -37.08
C THR A 10 1.57 -34.89 -35.78
N PHE A 11 1.82 -33.89 -34.94
CA PHE A 11 1.08 -33.67 -33.70
C PHE A 11 0.55 -32.23 -33.67
N LYS A 12 -0.66 -32.04 -33.14
CA LYS A 12 -1.20 -30.71 -32.84
C LYS A 12 -1.01 -30.45 -31.35
N LEU A 13 -0.11 -29.53 -31.03
CA LEU A 13 0.02 -29.01 -29.69
C LEU A 13 -1.12 -28.01 -29.46
N LEU A 14 -2.01 -28.33 -28.52
CA LEU A 14 -3.13 -27.48 -28.14
C LEU A 14 -2.86 -26.85 -26.77
N ALA A 15 -3.46 -25.69 -26.52
CA ALA A 15 -3.44 -25.06 -25.22
C ALA A 15 -4.09 -26.01 -24.18
N PRO A 16 -3.44 -26.26 -23.03
CA PRO A 16 -4.01 -27.10 -21.98
C PRO A 16 -5.06 -26.39 -21.11
N GLN A 17 -5.13 -25.06 -21.19
CA GLN A 17 -6.04 -24.19 -20.46
C GLN A 17 -6.38 -22.94 -21.27
N ASP A 18 -7.46 -22.27 -20.90
CA ASP A 18 -7.78 -20.93 -21.37
C ASP A 18 -6.78 -19.92 -20.76
N GLY A 19 -6.52 -18.81 -21.46
CA GLY A 19 -5.63 -17.75 -20.98
C GLY A 19 -4.97 -16.96 -22.11
N THR A 20 -4.05 -16.09 -21.72
CA THR A 20 -3.26 -15.23 -22.63
C THR A 20 -1.86 -15.82 -22.81
N VAL A 21 -1.35 -15.82 -24.04
CA VAL A 21 0.04 -16.20 -24.33
C VAL A 21 0.95 -15.05 -23.90
N ILE A 22 1.72 -15.26 -22.83
CA ILE A 22 2.65 -14.26 -22.28
C ILE A 22 4.10 -14.49 -22.72
N PHE A 23 4.36 -15.59 -23.42
CA PHE A 23 5.65 -15.94 -23.99
C PHE A 23 5.47 -16.85 -25.19
N ASP A 24 6.07 -16.51 -26.32
CA ASP A 24 6.24 -17.35 -27.50
C ASP A 24 7.62 -17.10 -28.12
N GLN A 25 8.49 -18.12 -28.11
CA GLN A 25 9.85 -17.95 -28.65
C GLN A 25 10.29 -19.20 -29.39
N PHE A 26 9.74 -19.37 -30.59
CA PHE A 26 10.17 -20.39 -31.56
C PHE A 26 10.04 -19.84 -32.97
N ILE A 27 10.79 -20.40 -33.91
CA ILE A 27 10.72 -20.06 -35.33
C ILE A 27 10.02 -21.19 -36.10
N VAL A 28 9.16 -20.84 -37.06
CA VAL A 28 8.55 -21.84 -37.94
C VAL A 28 9.63 -22.58 -38.72
N GLY A 29 9.66 -23.91 -38.59
CA GLY A 29 10.67 -24.78 -39.21
C GLY A 29 11.88 -25.09 -38.32
N GLU A 30 11.92 -24.53 -37.11
CA GLU A 30 12.92 -24.87 -36.10
C GLU A 30 12.76 -26.31 -35.58
N LEU A 31 13.89 -26.97 -35.34
CA LEU A 31 13.92 -28.25 -34.63
C LEU A 31 13.82 -27.99 -33.12
N ILE A 32 12.76 -28.52 -32.49
CA ILE A 32 12.52 -28.34 -31.06
C ILE A 32 12.94 -29.59 -30.29
N GLU A 33 13.80 -29.41 -29.30
CA GLU A 33 14.19 -30.48 -28.38
C GLU A 33 13.11 -30.74 -27.32
N PRO A 34 12.97 -31.99 -26.83
CA PRO A 34 12.10 -32.28 -25.70
C PRO A 34 12.46 -31.45 -24.47
N GLY A 35 11.47 -30.78 -23.89
CA GLY A 35 11.64 -29.90 -22.73
C GLY A 35 11.79 -28.42 -23.07
N THR A 36 11.95 -28.06 -24.35
CA THR A 36 11.90 -26.66 -24.78
C THR A 36 10.51 -26.06 -24.52
N LYS A 37 10.47 -24.93 -23.84
CA LYS A 37 9.23 -24.16 -23.62
C LYS A 37 8.90 -23.40 -24.89
N LEU A 38 7.76 -23.75 -25.51
CA LEU A 38 7.29 -23.08 -26.73
C LEU A 38 6.37 -21.90 -26.40
N PHE A 39 5.49 -22.10 -25.43
CA PHE A 39 4.50 -21.11 -25.01
C PHE A 39 4.40 -21.07 -23.49
N ILE A 40 4.11 -19.89 -22.93
CA ILE A 40 3.59 -19.74 -21.57
C ILE A 40 2.21 -19.12 -21.68
N ILE A 41 1.23 -19.81 -21.13
CA ILE A 41 -0.17 -19.37 -21.10
C ILE A 41 -0.52 -19.07 -19.65
N SER A 42 -0.97 -17.85 -19.39
CA SER A 42 -1.41 -17.41 -18.07
C SER A 42 -2.90 -17.08 -18.11
N ASP A 43 -3.64 -17.57 -17.12
CA ASP A 43 -4.97 -17.06 -16.82
C ASP A 43 -4.81 -15.81 -15.95
N GLU A 44 -5.13 -14.65 -16.52
CA GLU A 44 -4.99 -13.35 -15.85
C GLU A 44 -6.32 -12.83 -15.29
N THR A 45 -7.38 -13.65 -15.27
CA THR A 45 -8.69 -13.27 -14.71
C THR A 45 -8.63 -12.98 -13.20
N VAL A 46 -7.71 -13.66 -12.50
CA VAL A 46 -7.40 -13.43 -11.09
C VAL A 46 -5.89 -13.33 -10.94
N LEU A 47 -5.43 -12.21 -10.40
CA LEU A 47 -4.01 -11.93 -10.19
C LEU A 47 -3.65 -11.96 -8.72
N TRP A 48 -2.37 -12.25 -8.47
CA TRP A 48 -1.78 -12.11 -7.15
C TRP A 48 -0.83 -10.93 -7.11
N VAL A 49 -1.03 -10.07 -6.11
CA VAL A 49 -0.08 -9.01 -5.74
C VAL A 49 0.72 -9.50 -4.55
N GLU A 50 2.05 -9.42 -4.64
CA GLU A 50 2.96 -9.71 -3.54
C GLU A 50 3.42 -8.39 -2.92
N ALA A 51 2.91 -8.07 -1.73
CA ALA A 51 3.34 -6.94 -0.93
C ALA A 51 4.45 -7.37 0.05
N ARG A 52 5.45 -6.53 0.26
CA ARG A 52 6.52 -6.75 1.24
C ARG A 52 6.32 -5.83 2.43
N LEU A 53 6.09 -6.40 3.61
CA LEU A 53 5.81 -5.67 4.84
C LEU A 53 6.91 -5.92 5.87
N THR A 54 7.21 -4.92 6.69
CA THR A 54 8.02 -5.14 7.89
C THR A 54 7.29 -6.06 8.89
N PRO A 55 8.00 -6.74 9.81
CA PRO A 55 7.34 -7.58 10.83
C PRO A 55 6.28 -6.85 11.65
N ALA A 56 6.52 -5.57 11.99
CA ALA A 56 5.57 -4.75 12.74
C ALA A 56 4.29 -4.47 11.94
N GLN A 57 4.40 -4.20 10.63
CA GLN A 57 3.24 -4.02 9.76
C GLN A 57 2.50 -5.32 9.51
N ALA A 58 3.22 -6.42 9.26
CA ALA A 58 2.63 -7.73 9.02
C ALA A 58 1.84 -8.24 10.24
N ALA A 59 2.25 -7.89 11.46
CA ALA A 59 1.50 -8.20 12.68
C ALA A 59 0.10 -7.55 12.74
N LEU A 60 -0.12 -6.49 11.96
CA LEU A 60 -1.39 -5.78 11.86
C LEU A 60 -2.26 -6.28 10.69
N VAL A 61 -1.83 -7.31 9.97
CA VAL A 61 -2.52 -7.84 8.79
C VAL A 61 -2.94 -9.28 9.04
N ALA A 62 -4.15 -9.64 8.62
CA ALA A 62 -4.63 -11.01 8.66
C ALA A 62 -5.13 -11.47 7.28
N THR A 63 -5.17 -12.78 7.08
CA THR A 63 -5.92 -13.35 5.96
C THR A 63 -7.36 -12.88 6.01
N GLY A 64 -7.87 -12.41 4.87
CA GLY A 64 -9.18 -11.78 4.72
C GLY A 64 -9.17 -10.25 4.85
N SER A 65 -8.06 -9.62 5.28
CA SER A 65 -7.95 -8.15 5.30
C SER A 65 -8.27 -7.56 3.92
N PRO A 66 -9.22 -6.60 3.84
CA PRO A 66 -9.49 -5.87 2.60
C PRO A 66 -8.28 -5.06 2.15
N VAL A 67 -8.08 -4.98 0.83
CA VAL A 67 -6.97 -4.23 0.22
C VAL A 67 -7.50 -3.35 -0.91
N ASP A 68 -7.12 -2.07 -0.89
CA ASP A 68 -7.23 -1.17 -2.04
C ASP A 68 -5.89 -1.16 -2.78
N ILE A 69 -5.91 -1.45 -4.08
CA ILE A 69 -4.74 -1.59 -4.93
C ILE A 69 -4.78 -0.48 -5.97
N LEU A 70 -3.77 0.38 -5.95
CA LEU A 70 -3.61 1.49 -6.89
C LEU A 70 -2.52 1.15 -7.91
N ALA A 71 -2.91 1.11 -9.18
CA ALA A 71 -2.01 0.97 -10.33
C ALA A 71 -2.14 2.19 -11.25
N GLY A 72 -1.16 3.10 -11.18
CA GLY A 72 -1.27 4.40 -11.83
C GLY A 72 -2.44 5.20 -11.24
N ASN A 73 -3.51 5.41 -12.02
CA ASN A 73 -4.72 6.13 -11.60
C ASN A 73 -5.94 5.21 -11.44
N LYS A 74 -5.73 3.89 -11.46
CA LYS A 74 -6.82 2.90 -11.38
C LYS A 74 -6.80 2.19 -10.03
N HIS A 75 -7.98 2.07 -9.44
CA HIS A 75 -8.19 1.36 -8.20
C HIS A 75 -8.76 -0.02 -8.46
N PHE A 76 -8.29 -1.00 -7.70
CA PHE A 76 -8.76 -2.36 -7.71
C PHE A 76 -8.97 -2.83 -6.27
N SER A 77 -10.00 -3.63 -6.07
CA SER A 77 -10.24 -4.25 -4.76
C SER A 77 -9.60 -5.63 -4.71
N GLY A 78 -8.88 -5.89 -3.63
CA GLY A 78 -8.31 -7.18 -3.32
C GLY A 78 -8.54 -7.59 -1.88
N LYS A 79 -8.06 -8.79 -1.56
CA LYS A 79 -8.07 -9.33 -0.19
C LYS A 79 -6.77 -10.08 0.07
N VAL A 80 -6.27 -10.00 1.31
CA VAL A 80 -5.13 -10.81 1.73
C VAL A 80 -5.55 -12.28 1.75
N VAL A 81 -4.84 -13.13 1.02
CA VAL A 81 -5.07 -14.58 1.02
C VAL A 81 -4.00 -15.34 1.79
N GLN A 82 -2.81 -14.75 1.96
CA GLN A 82 -1.72 -15.36 2.70
C GLN A 82 -0.77 -14.32 3.26
N VAL A 83 -0.37 -14.50 4.52
CA VAL A 83 0.79 -13.83 5.13
C VAL A 83 1.87 -14.89 5.27
N HIS A 84 3.02 -14.71 4.63
CA HIS A 84 4.13 -15.66 4.72
C HIS A 84 4.73 -15.63 6.13
N HIS A 85 5.13 -16.78 6.63
CA HIS A 85 5.77 -16.90 7.96
C HIS A 85 7.28 -16.68 7.90
N ALA A 86 7.90 -16.97 6.75
CA ALA A 86 9.33 -16.84 6.56
C ALA A 86 9.68 -15.39 6.20
N LEU A 87 10.57 -14.80 7.00
CA LEU A 87 11.17 -13.49 6.74
C LEU A 87 12.20 -13.61 5.61
N ASP A 88 12.15 -12.72 4.64
CA ASP A 88 13.25 -12.51 3.72
C ASP A 88 14.37 -11.78 4.47
N GLU A 89 15.49 -12.46 4.71
CA GLU A 89 16.60 -11.93 5.52
C GLU A 89 17.32 -10.74 4.86
N SER A 90 17.28 -10.65 3.52
CA SER A 90 17.96 -9.61 2.76
C SER A 90 17.23 -8.28 2.84
N THR A 91 15.89 -8.33 2.76
CA THR A 91 15.01 -7.15 2.82
C THR A 91 14.45 -6.90 4.22
N ARG A 92 14.54 -7.90 5.11
CA ARG A 92 13.89 -7.93 6.43
C ARG A 92 12.38 -7.71 6.36
N THR A 93 11.74 -8.31 5.36
CA THR A 93 10.30 -8.21 5.14
C THR A 93 9.62 -9.57 5.07
N LEU A 94 8.32 -9.60 5.36
CA LEU A 94 7.43 -10.73 5.12
C LEU A 94 6.62 -10.46 3.84
N ALA A 95 6.51 -11.48 3.00
CA ALA A 95 5.66 -11.44 1.82
C ALA A 95 4.19 -11.64 2.22
N VAL A 96 3.31 -10.78 1.72
CA VAL A 96 1.86 -10.89 1.86
C VAL A 96 1.26 -11.03 0.46
N ARG A 97 0.55 -12.12 0.23
CA ARG A 97 -0.14 -12.40 -1.02
C ARG A 97 -1.56 -11.88 -0.95
N ILE A 98 -1.91 -11.08 -1.95
CA ILE A 98 -3.21 -10.44 -2.10
C ILE A 98 -3.82 -10.94 -3.40
N GLU A 99 -5.06 -11.40 -3.34
CA GLU A 99 -5.84 -11.81 -4.51
C GLU A 99 -6.71 -10.66 -4.99
N MET A 100 -6.74 -10.45 -6.30
CA MET A 100 -7.48 -9.39 -6.96
C MET A 100 -8.06 -9.90 -8.28
N ALA A 101 -9.33 -9.61 -8.54
CA ALA A 101 -9.94 -9.89 -9.84
C ALA A 101 -9.47 -8.89 -10.90
N ASN A 102 -9.26 -9.36 -12.12
CA ASN A 102 -8.85 -8.55 -13.27
C ASN A 102 -9.73 -8.89 -14.50
N PRO A 103 -11.06 -8.71 -14.41
CA PRO A 103 -11.99 -9.17 -15.45
C PRO A 103 -11.86 -8.39 -16.76
N ASP A 104 -11.34 -7.17 -16.70
CA ASP A 104 -11.17 -6.28 -17.85
C ASP A 104 -9.74 -6.33 -18.44
N ASP A 105 -8.91 -7.29 -17.98
CA ASP A 105 -7.54 -7.51 -18.45
C ASP A 105 -6.67 -6.23 -18.45
N GLN A 106 -6.74 -5.46 -17.34
CA GLN A 106 -6.13 -4.13 -17.25
C GLN A 106 -4.78 -4.12 -16.53
N LEU A 107 -4.52 -5.15 -15.73
CA LEU A 107 -3.26 -5.36 -15.03
C LEU A 107 -2.63 -6.64 -15.55
N HIS A 108 -1.30 -6.62 -15.70
CA HIS A 108 -0.53 -7.76 -16.15
C HIS A 108 0.61 -8.05 -15.16
N PRO A 109 1.08 -9.31 -15.08
CA PRO A 109 2.21 -9.67 -14.24
C PRO A 109 3.45 -8.82 -14.50
N GLY A 110 4.19 -8.51 -13.43
CA GLY A 110 5.44 -7.73 -13.49
C GLY A 110 5.26 -6.22 -13.33
N VAL A 111 4.03 -5.71 -13.28
CA VAL A 111 3.74 -4.30 -12.98
C VAL A 111 3.82 -4.03 -11.48
N PHE A 112 4.41 -2.88 -11.10
CA PHE A 112 4.38 -2.40 -9.72
C PHE A 112 3.06 -1.71 -9.40
N VAL A 113 2.54 -1.97 -8.21
CA VAL A 113 1.30 -1.38 -7.68
C VAL A 113 1.50 -0.92 -6.24
N GLN A 114 0.66 -0.01 -5.77
CA GLN A 114 0.58 0.37 -4.36
C GLN A 114 -0.59 -0.37 -3.71
N ALA A 115 -0.35 -1.09 -2.62
CA ALA A 115 -1.38 -1.81 -1.88
C ALA A 115 -1.61 -1.16 -0.52
N GLN A 116 -2.83 -0.70 -0.27
CA GLN A 116 -3.29 -0.20 1.02
C GLN A 116 -4.09 -1.30 1.71
N ILE A 117 -3.47 -1.96 2.68
CA ILE A 117 -4.04 -3.11 3.38
C ILE A 117 -4.70 -2.63 4.67
N SER A 118 -5.96 -3.00 4.86
CA SER A 118 -6.70 -2.68 6.09
C SER A 118 -6.13 -3.45 7.28
N SER A 119 -5.75 -2.71 8.32
CA SER A 119 -5.24 -3.24 9.58
C SER A 119 -6.33 -3.98 10.36
N THR A 120 -5.95 -5.00 11.11
CA THR A 120 -6.81 -5.69 12.08
C THR A 120 -6.90 -4.98 13.43
N SER A 121 -6.08 -3.95 13.66
CA SER A 121 -6.14 -3.17 14.89
C SER A 121 -7.49 -2.45 15.00
N THR A 122 -8.13 -2.64 16.15
CA THR A 122 -9.35 -1.92 16.56
C THR A 122 -9.04 -0.79 17.54
N GLU A 123 -7.76 -0.54 17.81
CA GLU A 123 -7.34 0.55 18.69
C GLU A 123 -7.79 1.88 18.10
N GLN A 124 -8.67 2.55 18.86
CA GLN A 124 -9.03 3.93 18.59
C GLN A 124 -7.87 4.80 19.05
N ALA A 125 -7.38 5.64 18.16
CA ALA A 125 -6.35 6.62 18.47
C ALA A 125 -6.79 7.98 17.92
N LEU A 126 -6.33 9.05 18.57
CA LEU A 126 -6.55 10.39 18.05
C LEU A 126 -5.65 10.60 16.85
N ALA A 127 -6.24 11.13 15.78
CA ALA A 127 -5.54 11.39 14.55
C ALA A 127 -5.88 12.79 14.05
N VAL A 128 -4.86 13.50 13.62
CA VAL A 128 -4.97 14.82 12.99
C VAL A 128 -4.27 14.78 11.64
N PRO A 129 -4.64 15.65 10.67
CA PRO A 129 -3.87 15.79 9.44
C PRO A 129 -2.39 16.09 9.72
N VAL A 130 -1.44 15.52 8.95
CA VAL A 130 0.01 15.72 9.19
C VAL A 130 0.41 17.20 9.14
N ASN A 131 -0.30 18.04 8.39
CA ASN A 131 -0.05 19.48 8.33
C ASN A 131 -0.58 20.26 9.56
N ALA A 132 -1.27 19.60 10.49
CA ALA A 132 -1.73 20.18 11.76
C ALA A 132 -0.67 20.06 12.87
N ILE A 133 0.29 19.13 12.74
CA ILE A 133 1.38 18.95 13.70
C ILE A 133 2.58 19.80 13.26
N LEU A 134 3.20 20.51 14.20
CA LEU A 134 4.37 21.34 13.96
C LEU A 134 5.41 21.11 15.05
N ARG A 135 6.67 21.45 14.75
CA ARG A 135 7.71 21.48 15.77
C ARG A 135 7.58 22.77 16.57
N SER A 136 7.49 22.66 17.90
CA SER A 136 7.63 23.77 18.82
C SER A 136 9.09 24.24 18.90
N PRO A 137 9.37 25.43 19.49
CA PRO A 137 10.73 26.00 19.54
C PRO A 137 11.76 25.16 20.30
N ASP A 138 11.31 24.38 21.29
CA ASP A 138 12.07 23.37 22.06
C ASP A 138 12.32 22.08 21.26
N GLY A 139 11.65 21.89 20.14
CA GLY A 139 11.82 20.75 19.24
C GLY A 139 10.78 19.64 19.44
N ASP A 140 9.85 19.79 20.38
CA ASP A 140 8.77 18.81 20.57
C ASP A 140 7.67 18.96 19.50
N TRP A 141 6.77 17.98 19.41
CA TRP A 141 5.63 18.06 18.50
C TRP A 141 4.49 18.79 19.19
N ALA A 142 3.84 19.71 18.48
CA ALA A 142 2.71 20.45 19.01
C ALA A 142 1.60 20.60 17.97
N VAL A 143 0.37 20.68 18.45
CA VAL A 143 -0.81 21.15 17.70
C VAL A 143 -1.27 22.47 18.28
N PHE A 144 -2.03 23.25 17.50
CA PHE A 144 -2.64 24.48 18.00
C PHE A 144 -4.11 24.24 18.29
N ILE A 145 -4.51 24.37 19.55
CA ILE A 145 -5.90 24.23 20.00
C ILE A 145 -6.60 25.57 19.92
N GLU A 146 -7.85 25.59 19.46
CA GLU A 146 -8.72 26.77 19.49
C GLU A 146 -9.71 26.67 20.67
N HIS A 147 -9.44 27.44 21.74
CA HIS A 147 -10.35 27.54 22.89
C HIS A 147 -11.57 28.40 22.53
N GLU A 148 -11.31 29.63 22.09
CA GLU A 148 -12.29 30.59 21.61
C GLU A 148 -11.93 31.04 20.18
N ALA A 149 -12.88 31.66 19.48
CA ALA A 149 -12.68 32.02 18.07
C ALA A 149 -11.47 32.95 17.91
N GLY A 150 -10.41 32.45 17.28
CA GLY A 150 -9.16 33.20 17.07
C GLY A 150 -8.18 33.19 18.24
N GLU A 151 -8.48 32.49 19.34
CA GLU A 151 -7.56 32.28 20.46
C GLU A 151 -6.93 30.89 20.36
N PHE A 152 -5.64 30.86 20.01
CA PHE A 152 -4.89 29.64 19.77
C PHE A 152 -3.79 29.44 20.81
N GLU A 153 -3.71 28.23 21.35
CA GLU A 153 -2.66 27.83 22.29
C GLU A 153 -1.89 26.61 21.72
N PRO A 154 -0.55 26.62 21.74
CA PRO A 154 0.22 25.44 21.41
C PRO A 154 0.07 24.39 22.51
N GLN A 155 -0.33 23.20 22.12
CA GLN A 155 -0.39 22.03 23.00
C GLN A 155 0.60 21.00 22.50
N GLU A 156 1.56 20.65 23.36
CA GLU A 156 2.51 19.58 23.09
C GLU A 156 1.77 18.24 22.98
N VAL A 157 2.19 17.44 22.01
CA VAL A 157 1.63 16.12 21.69
C VAL A 157 2.74 15.13 21.39
N GLU A 158 2.50 13.86 21.67
CA GLU A 158 3.37 12.79 21.22
C GLU A 158 2.92 12.30 19.84
N LEU A 159 3.84 12.26 18.87
CA LEU A 159 3.58 11.65 17.57
C LEU A 159 3.92 10.16 17.63
N LEU A 160 2.90 9.31 17.67
CA LEU A 160 3.09 7.86 17.75
C LEU A 160 3.45 7.25 16.39
N ARG A 161 2.71 7.63 15.34
CA ARG A 161 2.88 7.11 13.97
C ARG A 161 2.14 7.97 12.95
N THR A 162 2.49 7.79 11.68
CA THR A 162 1.77 8.40 10.56
C THR A 162 1.12 7.31 9.71
N VAL A 163 -0.17 7.49 9.39
CA VAL A 163 -0.96 6.58 8.56
C VAL A 163 -1.60 7.39 7.44
N GLY A 164 -1.09 7.25 6.22
CA GLY A 164 -1.51 8.08 5.10
C GLY A 164 -1.19 9.57 5.33
N ASP A 165 -2.21 10.41 5.26
CA ASP A 165 -2.16 11.85 5.53
C ASP A 165 -2.55 12.21 6.98
N LEU A 166 -2.65 11.20 7.85
CA LEU A 166 -2.98 11.37 9.25
C LEU A 166 -1.78 11.07 10.15
N ALA A 167 -1.54 11.96 11.10
CA ALA A 167 -0.64 11.78 12.23
C ALA A 167 -1.46 11.28 13.43
N VAL A 168 -1.10 10.11 13.95
CA VAL A 168 -1.69 9.53 15.17
C VAL A 168 -0.93 10.08 16.37
N ILE A 169 -1.65 10.73 17.28
CA ILE A 169 -1.08 11.52 18.37
C ILE A 169 -1.69 11.17 19.73
N GLU A 170 -0.94 11.48 20.78
CA GLU A 170 -1.41 11.52 22.18
C GLU A 170 -1.12 12.89 22.80
N GLY A 171 -1.80 13.22 23.91
CA GLY A 171 -1.59 14.47 24.65
C GLY A 171 -2.72 15.49 24.56
N ILE A 172 -3.82 15.17 23.85
CA ILE A 172 -5.04 15.99 23.83
C ILE A 172 -6.28 15.15 24.07
N ASP A 173 -7.34 15.77 24.58
CA ASP A 173 -8.63 15.10 24.76
C ASP A 173 -9.41 14.96 23.44
N PRO A 174 -10.18 13.88 23.25
CA PRO A 174 -11.08 13.74 22.10
C PRO A 174 -12.10 14.89 22.02
N GLY A 175 -12.33 15.39 20.81
CA GLY A 175 -13.31 16.46 20.54
C GLY A 175 -12.76 17.88 20.66
N VAL A 176 -11.49 18.04 21.03
CA VAL A 176 -10.79 19.34 21.02
C VAL A 176 -10.64 19.84 19.58
N ARG A 177 -10.93 21.13 19.37
CA ARG A 177 -10.74 21.79 18.07
C ARG A 177 -9.27 22.13 17.86
N VAL A 178 -8.69 21.59 16.80
CA VAL A 178 -7.30 21.82 16.41
C VAL A 178 -7.21 22.51 15.05
N VAL A 179 -6.19 23.34 14.87
CA VAL A 179 -5.91 24.01 13.60
C VAL A 179 -5.37 22.98 12.60
N THR A 180 -6.18 22.66 11.59
CA THR A 180 -5.81 21.68 10.54
C THR A 180 -5.35 22.32 9.23
N LYS A 181 -5.51 23.64 9.08
CA LYS A 181 -5.05 24.41 7.91
C LYS A 181 -4.41 25.70 8.38
N GLY A 182 -3.26 26.03 7.82
CA GLY A 182 -2.53 27.25 8.19
C GLY A 182 -1.90 27.22 9.58
N ALA A 183 -1.67 26.05 10.18
CA ALA A 183 -1.04 25.92 11.49
C ALA A 183 0.30 26.68 11.58
N PHE A 184 1.09 26.67 10.50
CA PHE A 184 2.36 27.40 10.44
C PHE A 184 2.17 28.92 10.54
N PHE A 185 1.09 29.44 9.95
CA PHE A 185 0.75 30.86 10.03
C PHE A 185 0.36 31.24 11.46
N VAL A 186 -0.46 30.41 12.12
CA VAL A 186 -0.83 30.58 13.54
C VAL A 186 0.42 30.58 14.43
N GLN A 187 1.32 29.61 14.23
CA GLN A 187 2.61 29.55 14.94
C GLN A 187 3.43 30.83 14.75
N SER A 188 3.50 31.32 13.50
CA SER A 188 4.27 32.53 13.16
C SER A 188 3.73 33.79 13.84
N GLU A 189 2.40 33.96 13.86
CA GLU A 189 1.76 35.11 14.52
C GLU A 189 1.93 35.08 16.04
N LEU A 190 1.80 33.90 16.66
CA LEU A 190 2.03 33.74 18.11
C LEU A 190 3.49 34.00 18.48
N ALA A 191 4.45 33.49 17.70
CA ALA A 191 5.87 33.75 17.91
C ALA A 191 6.17 35.26 17.84
N LYS A 192 5.58 35.97 16.87
CA LYS A 192 5.71 37.43 16.73
C LYS A 192 5.11 38.19 17.91
N ALA A 193 3.93 37.79 18.40
CA ALA A 193 3.27 38.42 19.54
C ALA A 193 4.07 38.28 20.85
N GLY A 194 4.85 37.19 20.99
CA GLY A 194 5.75 36.96 22.13
C GLY A 194 6.98 37.88 22.18
N PHE A 195 7.36 38.51 21.07
CA PHE A 195 8.43 39.51 21.04
C PHE A 195 7.92 40.87 21.52
N LYS A 196 7.84 41.08 22.85
CA LYS A 196 7.79 42.45 23.39
C LYS A 196 9.14 43.13 23.17
N VAL A 197 9.15 44.14 22.30
CA VAL A 197 10.30 45.01 22.06
C VAL A 197 10.61 45.77 23.35
N HIS A 198 11.67 45.37 24.06
CA HIS A 198 12.29 46.23 25.06
C HIS A 198 13.09 47.31 24.32
N ASN A 199 12.50 48.49 24.13
CA ASN A 199 13.27 49.67 23.76
C ASN A 199 14.15 50.06 24.97
N HIS A 200 15.46 49.97 24.80
CA HIS A 200 16.44 50.72 25.60
C HIS A 200 16.73 52.06 24.93
#